data_AF-A0A1Y1WDR6-F1
#
_entry.id   AF-A0A1Y1WDR6-F1
#
_cell.length_a   1.000
_cell.length_b   1.000
_cell.length_c   1.000
_cell.angle_alpha   90.00
_cell.angle_beta   90.00
_cell.angle_gamma   90.00
#
_symmetry.space_group_name_H-M   'P 1'
#
loop_
_entity.id
_entity.type
_entity.pdbx_description
1 polymer ?
#
loop_
_entity_poly.entity_id
_entity_poly.type
_entity_poly.pdbx_seq_one_letter_code
_entity_poly.pdbx_strand_id
1 'polypeptide(L)'
;MAVAEHIRVLQPALGPHTEYTWTDTQRKTIKLSAPQYIDYVLSQIQTTLNEERVFPTKVGSEFPKEIRHTLNIIYKHLFRILAHIYWSHYPELLNLRMERHINSLFAHFISFVKEFDLLDRKDLAPMADLIALYEQHGIIS
;
A
#
# COMPACT_ATOMS: atom_id res chain seq x y z
N MET A 1 -12.90 -24.71 0.69
CA MET A 1 -14.33 -24.43 0.91
C MET A 1 -14.45 -23.72 2.25
N ALA A 2 -15.26 -22.66 2.30
CA ALA A 2 -15.54 -21.78 3.44
C ALA A 2 -14.54 -20.62 3.68
N VAL A 3 -14.53 -19.65 2.77
CA VAL A 3 -14.36 -18.24 3.16
C VAL A 3 -15.35 -17.40 2.35
N ALA A 4 -16.63 -17.61 2.62
CA ALA A 4 -17.71 -16.76 2.16
C ALA A 4 -18.63 -16.60 3.35
N GLU A 5 -18.58 -15.45 4.03
CA GLU A 5 -19.72 -14.83 4.70
C GLU A 5 -19.37 -13.39 5.15
N HIS A 6 -20.06 -12.45 4.48
CA HIS A 6 -20.61 -11.18 4.97
C HIS A 6 -19.73 -10.05 5.54
N ILE A 7 -19.75 -8.97 4.75
CA ILE A 7 -19.31 -7.59 4.97
C ILE A 7 -19.91 -6.97 6.26
N ARG A 8 -19.03 -6.33 7.06
CA ARG A 8 -19.31 -5.10 7.84
C ARG A 8 -17.98 -4.39 8.17
N VAL A 9 -17.87 -3.12 7.75
CA VAL A 9 -16.94 -2.07 8.22
C VAL A 9 -15.51 -2.54 8.55
N LEU A 10 -14.57 -2.54 7.59
CA LEU A 10 -13.12 -2.76 7.79
C LEU A 10 -12.77 -3.64 9.03
N GLN A 11 -13.39 -4.82 9.14
CA GLN A 11 -13.11 -5.79 10.19
C GLN A 11 -12.46 -7.02 9.54
N PRO A 12 -11.16 -7.24 9.77
CA PRO A 12 -10.48 -8.42 9.28
C PRO A 12 -10.74 -9.58 10.24
N ALA A 13 -11.30 -10.68 9.71
CA ALA A 13 -11.18 -11.97 10.36
C ALA A 13 -9.73 -12.44 10.17
N LEU A 14 -9.01 -12.61 11.30
CA LEU A 14 -7.61 -13.06 11.44
C LEU A 14 -6.50 -12.03 11.17
N GLY A 15 -6.28 -11.11 12.13
CA GLY A 15 -5.04 -10.32 12.27
C GLY A 15 -5.25 -9.00 13.03
N PRO A 16 -4.29 -8.51 13.84
CA PRO A 16 -4.51 -7.47 14.83
C PRO A 16 -5.03 -6.17 14.19
N HIS A 17 -6.12 -5.66 14.77
CA HIS A 17 -6.90 -4.46 14.48
C HIS A 17 -6.10 -3.28 13.91
N THR A 18 -5.78 -3.31 12.62
CA THR A 18 -5.08 -2.19 11.97
C THR A 18 -6.12 -1.29 11.32
N GLU A 19 -6.74 -0.42 12.12
CA GLU A 19 -7.54 0.68 11.58
C GLU A 19 -6.60 1.70 10.90
N TYR A 20 -6.75 1.87 9.59
CA TYR A 20 -6.05 2.93 8.89
C TYR A 20 -6.83 4.23 8.99
N THR A 21 -6.20 5.23 9.59
CA THR A 21 -6.72 6.59 9.64
C THR A 21 -5.97 7.48 8.65
N TRP A 22 -6.66 8.52 8.16
CA TRP A 22 -6.06 9.58 7.37
C TRP A 22 -5.79 10.79 8.27
N THR A 23 -4.63 11.41 8.10
CA THR A 23 -4.29 12.66 8.79
C THR A 23 -4.41 13.79 7.77
N ASP A 24 -5.38 14.67 7.97
CA ASP A 24 -5.59 15.84 7.12
C ASP A 24 -4.43 16.85 7.27
N THR A 25 -4.34 17.80 6.34
CA THR A 25 -3.46 18.97 6.32
C THR A 25 -3.42 19.75 7.64
N GLN A 26 -4.51 19.71 8.42
CA GLN A 26 -4.60 20.31 9.76
C GLN A 26 -4.18 19.36 10.91
N ARG A 27 -3.50 18.24 10.60
CA ARG A 27 -3.11 17.16 11.53
C ARG A 27 -4.29 16.51 12.27
N LYS A 28 -5.51 16.61 11.75
CA LYS A 28 -6.68 15.95 12.31
C LYS A 28 -6.81 14.54 11.76
N THR A 29 -6.93 13.56 12.64
CA THR A 29 -7.18 12.16 12.28
C THR A 29 -8.66 11.97 11.94
N ILE A 30 -8.94 11.56 10.71
CA ILE A 30 -10.30 11.34 10.20
C ILE A 30 -10.49 9.85 9.90
N LYS A 31 -11.63 9.30 10.33
CA LYS A 31 -12.08 7.96 9.93
C LYS A 31 -12.77 8.06 8.58
N LEU A 32 -12.25 7.38 7.58
CA LEU A 32 -12.78 7.35 6.22
C LEU A 32 -13.23 5.93 5.87
N SER A 33 -14.22 5.81 4.98
CA SER A 33 -14.48 4.52 4.34
C SER A 33 -13.30 4.12 3.43
N ALA A 34 -13.16 2.82 3.14
CA ALA A 34 -12.11 2.32 2.25
C ALA A 34 -12.05 3.04 0.88
N PRO A 35 -13.16 3.22 0.13
CA PRO A 35 -13.10 3.94 -1.15
C PRO A 35 -12.67 5.39 -0.98
N GLN A 36 -13.20 6.09 0.02
CA GLN A 36 -12.76 7.47 0.31
C GLN A 36 -11.27 7.53 0.62
N TYR A 37 -10.77 6.63 1.47
CA TYR A 37 -9.33 6.57 1.79
C TYR A 37 -8.48 6.39 0.54
N ILE A 38 -8.86 5.47 -0.35
CA ILE A 38 -8.16 5.21 -1.61
C ILE A 38 -8.17 6.47 -2.48
N ASP A 39 -9.32 7.11 -2.67
CA ASP A 39 -9.44 8.33 -3.47
C ASP A 39 -8.57 9.46 -2.94
N TYR A 40 -8.58 9.69 -1.61
CA TYR A 40 -7.73 10.70 -0.97
C TYR A 40 -6.25 10.39 -1.15
N VAL A 41 -5.83 9.14 -0.91
CA VAL A 41 -4.44 8.70 -1.08
C VAL A 41 -3.98 8.91 -2.52
N LEU A 42 -4.74 8.43 -3.50
CA LEU A 42 -4.33 8.50 -4.90
C LEU A 42 -4.29 9.96 -5.39
N SER A 43 -5.25 10.78 -4.98
CA SER A 43 -5.25 12.22 -5.28
C SER A 43 -4.05 12.94 -4.67
N GLN A 44 -3.67 12.59 -3.44
CA GLN A 44 -2.51 13.15 -2.76
C GLN A 44 -1.21 12.73 -3.44
N ILE A 45 -1.05 11.44 -3.75
CA ILE A 45 0.13 10.95 -4.50
C ILE A 45 0.24 11.66 -5.84
N GLN A 46 -0.86 11.78 -6.60
CA GLN A 46 -0.85 12.49 -7.88
C GLN A 46 -0.47 13.96 -7.72
N THR A 47 -0.98 14.65 -6.70
CA THR A 47 -0.62 16.03 -6.40
C THR A 47 0.87 16.14 -6.11
N THR A 48 1.41 15.29 -5.23
CA THR A 48 2.85 15.27 -4.90
C THR A 48 3.73 14.99 -6.11
N LEU A 49 3.34 14.06 -6.98
CA LEU A 49 4.10 13.75 -8.21
C LEU A 49 4.11 14.91 -9.21
N ASN A 50 3.06 15.74 -9.21
CA ASN A 50 2.94 16.92 -10.08
C ASN A 50 3.63 18.17 -9.51
N GLU A 51 4.05 18.16 -8.24
CA GLU A 51 4.77 19.26 -7.64
C GLU A 51 6.23 19.27 -8.10
N GLU A 52 6.61 20.17 -9.01
CA GLU A 52 7.99 20.30 -9.53
C GLU A 52 9.04 20.51 -8.43
N ARG A 53 8.64 21.01 -7.26
CA ARG A 53 9.52 21.17 -6.09
C ARG A 53 9.89 19.84 -5.44
N VAL A 54 9.02 18.84 -5.56
CA VAL A 54 9.20 17.50 -5.01
C VAL A 54 9.75 16.55 -6.07
N PHE A 55 9.18 16.60 -7.28
CA PHE A 55 9.60 15.84 -8.45
C PHE A 55 10.01 16.79 -9.58
N PRO A 56 11.28 17.26 -9.59
CA PRO A 56 11.76 18.18 -10.61
C PRO A 56 11.71 17.54 -12.01
N THR A 57 11.14 18.25 -12.96
CA THR A 57 11.01 17.82 -14.37
C THR A 57 12.09 18.44 -15.28
N LYS A 58 12.80 19.47 -14.79
CA LYS A 58 13.81 20.20 -15.55
C LYS A 58 15.17 19.54 -15.40
N VAL A 59 15.84 19.32 -16.54
CA VAL A 59 17.20 18.77 -16.57
C VAL A 59 18.13 19.65 -15.74
N GLY A 60 18.93 19.01 -14.87
CA GLY A 60 19.86 19.70 -13.96
C GLY A 60 19.26 20.18 -12.65
N SER A 61 17.95 19.98 -12.42
CA SER A 61 17.34 20.20 -11.11
C SER A 61 17.54 18.97 -10.22
N GLU A 62 17.94 19.19 -8.97
CA GLU A 62 18.15 18.13 -7.98
C GLU A 62 16.86 17.85 -7.19
N PHE A 63 16.68 16.59 -6.77
CA PHE A 63 15.60 16.24 -5.85
C PHE A 63 15.79 16.94 -4.49
N PRO A 64 14.71 17.29 -3.78
CA PRO A 64 14.81 17.86 -2.44
C PRO A 64 15.42 16.84 -1.47
N LYS A 65 16.05 17.33 -0.41
CA LYS A 65 16.70 16.49 0.62
C LYS A 65 15.70 15.53 1.30
N GLU A 66 14.45 15.94 1.33
CA GLU A 66 13.33 15.27 1.98
C GLU A 66 12.67 14.21 1.08
N ILE A 67 13.13 14.03 -0.17
CA ILE A 67 12.49 13.12 -1.15
C ILE A 67 12.32 11.70 -0.59
N ARG A 68 13.29 11.20 0.17
CA ARG A 68 13.21 9.87 0.79
C ARG A 68 12.04 9.78 1.77
N HIS A 69 11.81 10.80 2.58
CA HIS A 69 10.66 10.82 3.49
C HIS A 69 9.33 10.81 2.71
N THR A 70 9.25 11.60 1.65
CA THR A 70 8.08 11.62 0.75
C THR A 70 7.83 10.24 0.14
N LEU A 71 8.86 9.58 -0.38
CA LEU A 71 8.75 8.24 -0.95
C LEU A 71 8.27 7.22 0.08
N ASN A 72 8.81 7.23 1.30
CA ASN A 72 8.37 6.33 2.38
C ASN A 72 6.87 6.50 2.68
N ILE A 73 6.37 7.74 2.69
CA ILE A 73 4.94 8.02 2.88
C ILE A 73 4.11 7.46 1.71
N ILE A 74 4.51 7.73 0.47
CA ILE A 74 3.82 7.24 -0.74
C ILE A 74 3.75 5.71 -0.71
N TYR A 75 4.87 5.03 -0.51
CA TYR A 75 4.94 3.58 -0.48
C TYR A 75 4.12 3.00 0.68
N LYS A 76 4.09 3.66 1.84
CA LYS A 76 3.28 3.22 2.97
C LYS A 76 1.79 3.25 2.63
N HIS A 77 1.33 4.29 1.95
CA HIS A 77 -0.06 4.39 1.51
C HIS A 77 -0.41 3.36 0.43
N LEU A 78 0.45 3.19 -0.58
CA LEU A 78 0.25 2.18 -1.62
C LEU A 78 0.22 0.75 -1.05
N PHE A 79 1.09 0.44 -0.09
CA PHE A 79 1.08 -0.86 0.60
C PHE A 79 -0.27 -1.13 1.28
N ARG A 80 -0.85 -0.13 1.97
CA ARG A 80 -2.16 -0.27 2.63
C ARG A 80 -3.27 -0.56 1.62
N ILE A 81 -3.24 0.08 0.46
CA ILE A 81 -4.20 -0.18 -0.63
C ILE A 81 -4.04 -1.62 -1.14
N LEU A 82 -2.80 -2.06 -1.41
CA LEU A 82 -2.54 -3.44 -1.84
C LEU A 82 -3.02 -4.45 -0.79
N ALA A 83 -2.67 -4.25 0.48
CA ALA A 83 -3.13 -5.11 1.56
C ALA A 83 -4.66 -5.17 1.63
N HIS A 84 -5.35 -4.04 1.51
CA HIS A 84 -6.81 -4.00 1.48
C HIS A 84 -7.40 -4.80 0.31
N ILE A 85 -6.81 -4.70 -0.90
CA ILE A 85 -7.24 -5.48 -2.06
C ILE A 85 -7.10 -6.99 -1.78
N TYR A 86 -5.98 -7.44 -1.22
CA TYR A 86 -5.78 -8.84 -0.84
C TYR A 86 -6.76 -9.31 0.23
N TRP A 87 -7.02 -8.51 1.25
CA TRP A 87 -7.87 -8.93 2.37
C TRP A 87 -9.37 -8.84 2.07
N SER A 88 -9.79 -7.87 1.26
CA SER A 88 -11.21 -7.52 1.08
C SER A 88 -11.76 -7.81 -0.31
N HIS A 89 -10.91 -7.97 -1.33
CA HIS A 89 -11.35 -8.07 -2.72
C HIS A 89 -10.73 -9.25 -3.49
N TYR A 90 -10.10 -10.19 -2.80
CA TYR A 90 -9.50 -11.36 -3.44
C TYR A 90 -10.52 -12.27 -4.16
N PRO A 91 -11.73 -12.53 -3.62
CA PRO A 91 -12.74 -13.32 -4.34
C PRO A 91 -13.09 -12.72 -5.70
N GLU A 92 -13.22 -11.39 -5.78
CA GLU A 92 -13.49 -10.66 -7.02
C GLU A 92 -12.31 -10.77 -7.99
N LEU A 93 -11.08 -10.67 -7.49
CA LEU A 93 -9.87 -10.87 -8.31
C LEU A 93 -9.83 -12.27 -8.93
N LEU A 94 -10.20 -13.31 -8.18
CA LEU A 94 -10.28 -14.68 -8.69
C LEU A 94 -11.38 -14.83 -9.74
N ASN A 95 -12.55 -14.23 -9.51
CA ASN A 95 -13.66 -14.24 -10.48
C ASN A 95 -13.26 -13.57 -11.80
N LEU A 96 -12.42 -12.52 -11.73
CA LEU A 96 -11.89 -11.81 -12.89
C LEU A 96 -10.60 -12.43 -13.46
N ARG A 97 -10.08 -13.51 -12.86
CA ARG A 97 -8.80 -14.15 -13.22
C ARG A 97 -7.59 -13.20 -13.18
N MET A 98 -7.60 -12.29 -12.23
CA MET A 98 -6.58 -11.25 -12.05
C MET A 98 -5.53 -11.58 -10.99
N GLU A 99 -5.62 -12.74 -10.34
CA GLU A 99 -4.73 -13.16 -9.24
C GLU A 99 -3.25 -13.14 -9.64
N ARG A 100 -2.91 -13.56 -10.86
CA ARG A 100 -1.51 -13.52 -11.34
C ARG A 100 -0.98 -12.10 -11.46
N HIS A 101 -1.80 -11.16 -11.88
CA HIS A 101 -1.40 -9.76 -12.06
C HIS A 101 -1.12 -9.09 -10.72
N ILE A 102 -2.01 -9.28 -9.74
CA ILE A 102 -1.83 -8.69 -8.41
C ILE A 102 -0.64 -9.33 -7.67
N ASN A 103 -0.40 -10.63 -7.85
CA ASN A 103 0.73 -11.34 -7.24
C ASN A 103 2.07 -10.83 -7.78
N SER A 104 2.19 -10.68 -9.11
CA SER A 104 3.39 -10.11 -9.74
C SER A 104 3.64 -8.67 -9.31
N LEU A 105 2.57 -7.84 -9.24
CA LEU A 105 2.67 -6.47 -8.75
C LEU A 105 3.14 -6.42 -7.29
N PHE A 106 2.59 -7.28 -6.43
CA PHE A 106 2.96 -7.35 -5.02
C PHE A 106 4.41 -7.81 -4.82
N ALA A 107 4.84 -8.86 -5.54
CA ALA A 107 6.22 -9.33 -5.50
C ALA A 107 7.22 -8.23 -5.87
N HIS A 108 6.95 -7.51 -6.97
CA HIS A 108 7.78 -6.39 -7.41
C HIS A 108 7.78 -5.26 -6.38
N PHE A 109 6.60 -4.89 -5.87
CA PHE A 109 6.47 -3.84 -4.85
C PHE A 109 7.29 -4.16 -3.60
N ILE A 110 7.18 -5.37 -3.05
CA ILE A 110 7.93 -5.75 -1.84
C ILE A 110 9.43 -5.85 -2.11
N SER A 111 9.84 -6.39 -3.26
CA SER A 111 11.25 -6.44 -3.65
C SER A 111 11.86 -5.04 -3.68
N PHE A 112 11.15 -4.07 -4.26
CA PHE A 112 11.60 -2.68 -4.31
C PHE A 112 11.62 -2.01 -2.92
N VAL A 113 10.59 -2.26 -2.10
CA VAL A 113 10.55 -1.76 -0.72
C VAL A 113 11.74 -2.27 0.10
N LYS A 114 12.12 -3.54 -0.05
CA LYS A 114 13.25 -4.15 0.66
C LYS A 114 14.59 -3.62 0.15
N GLU A 115 14.79 -3.56 -1.16
CA GLU A 115 16.04 -3.09 -1.77
C GLU A 115 16.40 -1.65 -1.32
N PHE A 116 15.38 -0.78 -1.21
CA PHE A 116 15.59 0.63 -0.90
C PHE A 116 15.25 1.04 0.55
N ASP A 117 14.90 0.07 1.41
CA ASP A 117 14.51 0.28 2.80
C ASP A 117 13.43 1.38 2.96
N LEU A 118 12.32 1.20 2.24
CA LEU A 118 11.25 2.20 2.14
C LEU A 118 10.20 2.08 3.25
N LEU A 119 10.03 0.88 3.82
CA LEU A 119 9.02 0.57 4.84
C LEU A 119 9.62 -0.26 5.97
N ASP A 120 9.25 0.09 7.21
CA ASP A 120 9.67 -0.65 8.39
C ASP A 120 8.91 -1.98 8.51
N ARG A 121 9.48 -2.94 9.26
CA ARG A 121 8.81 -4.22 9.57
C ARG A 121 7.40 -4.06 10.15
N LYS A 122 7.18 -3.03 10.96
CA LYS A 122 5.86 -2.72 11.54
C LYS A 122 4.82 -2.31 10.48
N ASP A 123 5.27 -1.66 9.40
CA ASP A 123 4.40 -1.23 8.32
C ASP A 123 4.01 -2.44 7.46
N LEU A 124 4.92 -3.40 7.29
CA LEU A 124 4.73 -4.65 6.53
C LEU A 124 3.97 -5.74 7.29
N ALA A 125 3.81 -5.60 8.61
CA ALA A 125 3.17 -6.59 9.49
C ALA A 125 1.82 -7.16 8.97
N PRO A 126 0.91 -6.37 8.35
CA PRO A 126 -0.37 -6.87 7.85
C PRO A 126 -0.27 -7.91 6.72
N MET A 127 0.89 -8.02 6.05
CA MET A 127 1.12 -8.98 4.97
C MET A 127 2.35 -9.86 5.25
N ALA A 128 2.83 -9.91 6.50
CA ALA A 128 4.08 -10.58 6.86
C ALA A 128 4.10 -12.06 6.46
N ASP A 129 2.99 -12.79 6.64
CA ASP A 129 2.91 -14.21 6.29
C ASP A 129 3.04 -14.43 4.77
N LEU A 130 2.41 -13.57 3.95
CA LEU A 130 2.53 -13.66 2.49
C LEU A 130 3.93 -13.31 2.02
N ILE A 131 4.56 -12.31 2.64
CA ILE A 131 5.94 -11.90 2.34
C ILE A 131 6.90 -13.06 2.67
N ALA A 132 6.78 -13.66 3.86
CA ALA A 132 7.59 -14.81 4.26
C ALA A 132 7.39 -16.01 3.32
N LEU A 133 6.16 -16.24 2.85
CA LEU A 133 5.89 -17.27 1.84
C LEU A 133 6.61 -16.99 0.52
N TYR A 134 6.61 -15.75 0.05
CA TYR A 134 7.30 -15.37 -1.20
C TYR A 134 8.81 -15.51 -1.07
N GLU A 135 9.38 -15.17 0.08
CA GLU A 135 10.80 -15.37 0.40
C GLU A 135 11.16 -16.86 0.40
N GLN A 136 10.36 -17.69 1.06
CA GLN A 136 10.58 -19.14 1.13
C GLN A 136 10.59 -19.80 -0.26
N HIS A 137 9.79 -19.28 -1.19
CA HIS A 137 9.69 -19.79 -2.55
C HIS A 137 10.67 -19.11 -3.53
N GLY A 138 11.52 -18.20 -3.06
CA GLY A 138 12.48 -17.47 -3.89
C GLY A 138 11.83 -16.52 -4.91
N ILE A 139 10.59 -16.10 -4.67
CA ILE A 139 9.88 -15.14 -5.52
C ILE A 139 10.44 -13.72 -5.30
N ILE A 140 10.81 -13.42 -4.06
CA ILE A 140 11.43 -12.15 -3.65
C ILE A 140 12.64 -12.45 -2.77
N SER A 141 13.66 -11.60 -2.84
CA SER A 141 14.88 -11.65 -2.02
C SER A 141 14.79 -10.72 -0.81
#